data_AF-A0A410X3C6-F1
#
_entry.id   AF-A0A410X3C6-F1
#
_cell.length_a   1.000
_cell.length_b   1.000
_cell.length_c   1.000
_cell.angle_alpha   90.00
_cell.angle_beta   90.00
_cell.angle_gamma   90.00
#
_symmetry.space_group_name_H-M   'P 1'
#
loop_
_entity.id
_entity.type
_entity.pdbx_description
1 polymer ?
#
loop_
_entity_poly.entity_id
_entity_poly.type
_entity_poly.pdbx_seq_one_letter_code
_entity_poly.pdbx_strand_id
1 'polypeptide(L)'
;MTNIVITRGNPAVSHCAFTFDDGPMRIPIDAWLDALEQGDARGTFFLTGEWFDRYPAKAREMLARGHELTTHTYHHRRMADVTKSVFFEELKLAELAYQEATGRPVPAFMRFPYASYREENLEWLREWNYLVVEGEDTVDWSGPPSAELVERVIPKLVNGSIFMFHANEIAKETPQAVKSLVYHAHAKGLAVVPVSELLHADGIRAGERIWQVRFKPTFQGSFHSEQWKRVAGEDELRNLAADSLEWGNPKAPTGSGAYSKWLQMLSKAFQSDGQTRFVARSFAGQHWAYVHASVRGGTLALEDFATKEAHADALVSILQWAAHEASALGCEWITSTQDMRRIHKMCEQLGFEAEIVLQEG
;
A
#
# COMPACT_ATOMS: atom_id res chain seq x y z
N MET A 1 16.39 13.58 -21.95
CA MET A 1 15.56 13.47 -20.74
C MET A 1 14.67 12.26 -20.93
N THR A 2 14.62 11.35 -19.97
CA THR A 2 13.74 10.17 -20.01
C THR A 2 12.30 10.64 -20.04
N ASN A 3 11.50 10.14 -20.97
CA ASN A 3 10.07 10.42 -21.00
C ASN A 3 9.43 9.80 -19.75
N ILE A 4 8.84 10.61 -18.87
CA ILE A 4 8.16 10.10 -17.67
C ILE A 4 6.76 9.57 -17.98
N VAL A 5 6.20 9.90 -19.16
CA VAL A 5 4.90 9.40 -19.60
C VAL A 5 5.10 8.11 -20.39
N ILE A 6 4.54 7.03 -19.85
CA ILE A 6 4.59 5.68 -20.40
C ILE A 6 3.24 5.38 -21.04
N THR A 7 3.20 5.31 -22.37
CA THR A 7 2.01 4.94 -23.14
C THR A 7 2.06 3.50 -23.65
N ARG A 8 3.26 2.89 -23.64
CA ARG A 8 3.52 1.54 -24.13
C ARG A 8 4.78 0.96 -23.50
N GLY A 9 4.90 -0.36 -23.51
CA GLY A 9 6.10 -1.10 -23.15
C GLY A 9 6.95 -1.51 -24.34
N ASN A 10 7.91 -2.39 -24.07
CA ASN A 10 8.87 -2.90 -25.04
C ASN A 10 8.18 -3.72 -26.15
N PRO A 11 8.26 -3.30 -27.44
CA PRO A 11 7.62 -4.02 -28.55
C PRO A 11 8.30 -5.36 -28.88
N ALA A 12 9.50 -5.62 -28.38
CA ALA A 12 10.21 -6.88 -28.60
C ALA A 12 9.81 -7.99 -27.60
N VAL A 13 9.03 -7.66 -26.57
CA VAL A 13 8.62 -8.60 -25.53
C VAL A 13 7.14 -8.88 -25.65
N SER A 14 6.77 -10.16 -25.63
CA SER A 14 5.40 -10.64 -25.79
C SER A 14 4.54 -10.43 -24.54
N HIS A 15 4.53 -9.22 -23.99
CA HIS A 15 3.74 -8.80 -22.84
C HIS A 15 2.75 -7.72 -23.26
N CYS A 16 1.60 -7.68 -22.60
CA CYS A 16 0.68 -6.54 -22.59
C CYS A 16 0.15 -6.29 -21.17
N ALA A 17 -0.30 -5.09 -20.87
CA ALA A 17 -0.87 -4.75 -19.57
C ALA A 17 -2.35 -4.37 -19.69
N PHE A 18 -3.18 -5.00 -18.88
CA PHE A 18 -4.56 -4.56 -18.65
C PHE A 18 -4.57 -3.79 -17.33
N THR A 19 -5.04 -2.54 -17.41
CA THR A 19 -5.02 -1.61 -16.29
C THR A 19 -6.42 -1.11 -16.00
N PHE A 20 -6.72 -0.86 -14.73
CA PHE A 20 -8.05 -0.55 -14.26
C PHE A 20 -8.02 0.66 -13.33
N ASP A 21 -8.75 1.71 -13.68
CA ASP A 21 -8.89 2.91 -12.86
C ASP A 21 -10.16 2.80 -12.00
N ASP A 22 -10.17 3.50 -10.84
CA ASP A 22 -11.33 4.11 -10.15
C ASP A 22 -11.33 3.99 -8.61
N GLY A 23 -12.33 4.65 -8.02
CA GLY A 23 -12.65 4.85 -6.61
C GLY A 23 -13.63 6.03 -6.53
N PRO A 24 -14.14 6.45 -5.36
CA PRO A 24 -13.99 5.86 -4.03
C PRO A 24 -15.10 4.86 -3.68
N MET A 25 -16.06 4.63 -4.58
CA MET A 25 -17.26 3.84 -4.29
C MET A 25 -16.94 2.34 -4.16
N ARG A 26 -17.90 1.58 -3.60
CA ARG A 26 -17.76 0.13 -3.50
C ARG A 26 -17.84 -0.46 -4.90
N ILE A 27 -16.73 -1.02 -5.36
CA ILE A 27 -16.63 -1.68 -6.65
C ILE A 27 -16.86 -3.19 -6.41
N PRO A 28 -17.65 -3.90 -7.23
CA PRO A 28 -17.69 -5.36 -7.23
C PRO A 28 -16.41 -5.92 -7.87
N ILE A 29 -15.25 -5.55 -7.30
CA ILE A 29 -13.93 -5.75 -7.90
C ILE A 29 -13.62 -7.23 -8.09
N ASP A 30 -14.25 -8.10 -7.31
CA ASP A 30 -14.14 -9.56 -7.42
C ASP A 30 -14.43 -10.06 -8.84
N ALA A 31 -15.39 -9.45 -9.57
CA ALA A 31 -15.66 -9.85 -10.95
C ALA A 31 -14.44 -9.60 -11.88
N TRP A 32 -13.68 -8.52 -11.67
CA TRP A 32 -12.46 -8.24 -12.42
C TRP A 32 -11.34 -9.20 -12.02
N LEU A 33 -11.16 -9.44 -10.72
CA LEU A 33 -10.13 -10.36 -10.21
C LEU A 33 -10.37 -11.77 -10.76
N ASP A 34 -11.60 -12.26 -10.68
CA ASP A 34 -11.97 -13.59 -11.17
C ASP A 34 -11.84 -13.71 -12.69
N ALA A 35 -12.13 -12.64 -13.45
CA ALA A 35 -11.95 -12.62 -14.90
C ALA A 35 -10.48 -12.71 -15.31
N LEU A 36 -9.58 -12.05 -14.57
CA LEU A 36 -8.13 -12.14 -14.78
C LEU A 36 -7.60 -13.51 -14.37
N GLU A 37 -7.99 -14.00 -13.19
CA GLU A 37 -7.55 -15.28 -12.63
C GLU A 37 -7.94 -16.48 -13.51
N GLN A 38 -9.16 -16.49 -14.06
CA GLN A 38 -9.60 -17.53 -15.02
C GLN A 38 -8.74 -17.61 -16.28
N GLY A 39 -8.06 -16.51 -16.62
CA GLY A 39 -7.19 -16.42 -17.77
C GLY A 39 -5.70 -16.47 -17.44
N ASP A 40 -5.30 -16.79 -16.20
CA ASP A 40 -3.89 -16.75 -15.74
C ASP A 40 -3.22 -15.37 -16.00
N ALA A 41 -4.00 -14.30 -15.79
CA ALA A 41 -3.59 -12.92 -16.01
C ALA A 41 -3.48 -12.15 -14.69
N ARG A 42 -2.62 -11.12 -14.68
CA ARG A 42 -2.50 -10.16 -13.57
C ARG A 42 -2.60 -8.74 -14.10
N GLY A 43 -3.50 -7.94 -13.53
CA GLY A 43 -3.67 -6.52 -13.88
C GLY A 43 -3.01 -5.56 -12.91
N THR A 44 -2.97 -4.28 -13.32
CA THR A 44 -2.59 -3.14 -12.47
C THR A 44 -3.81 -2.27 -12.21
N PHE A 45 -4.09 -1.97 -10.95
CA PHE A 45 -5.22 -1.14 -10.53
C PHE A 45 -4.74 0.21 -10.02
N PHE A 46 -5.19 1.28 -10.65
CA PHE A 46 -4.98 2.66 -10.23
C PHE A 46 -6.19 3.09 -9.41
N LEU A 47 -6.05 3.09 -8.08
CA LEU A 47 -7.16 3.32 -7.16
C LEU A 47 -7.00 4.65 -6.41
N THR A 48 -8.12 5.27 -6.05
CA THR A 48 -8.08 6.52 -5.30
C THR A 48 -7.63 6.29 -3.85
N GLY A 49 -6.99 7.28 -3.24
CA GLY A 49 -6.65 7.25 -1.81
C GLY A 49 -7.86 6.99 -0.92
N GLU A 50 -9.00 7.62 -1.23
CA GLU A 50 -10.27 7.35 -0.55
C GLU A 50 -10.72 5.88 -0.64
N TRP A 51 -10.43 5.18 -1.75
CA TRP A 51 -10.75 3.76 -1.87
C TRP A 51 -9.86 2.91 -0.96
N PHE A 52 -8.55 3.20 -0.90
CA PHE A 52 -7.62 2.51 0.01
C PHE A 52 -8.06 2.63 1.48
N ASP A 53 -8.53 3.82 1.88
CA ASP A 53 -9.04 4.06 3.23
C ASP A 53 -10.30 3.25 3.55
N ARG A 54 -11.19 3.08 2.58
CA ARG A 54 -12.47 2.36 2.77
C ARG A 54 -12.29 0.85 2.68
N TYR A 55 -11.39 0.35 1.86
CA TYR A 55 -11.27 -1.08 1.52
C TYR A 55 -9.86 -1.67 1.72
N PRO A 56 -9.19 -1.45 2.87
CA PRO A 56 -7.82 -1.89 3.07
C PRO A 56 -7.66 -3.42 3.04
N ALA A 57 -8.66 -4.16 3.52
CA ALA A 57 -8.67 -5.63 3.44
C ALA A 57 -8.71 -6.13 1.98
N LYS A 58 -9.48 -5.45 1.12
CA LYS A 58 -9.55 -5.81 -0.30
C LYS A 58 -8.26 -5.46 -1.02
N ALA A 59 -7.61 -4.34 -0.69
CA ALA A 59 -6.29 -3.99 -1.22
C ALA A 59 -5.26 -5.11 -0.94
N ARG A 60 -5.22 -5.62 0.31
CA ARG A 60 -4.34 -6.74 0.67
C ARG A 60 -4.68 -8.03 -0.07
N GLU A 61 -5.97 -8.32 -0.24
CA GLU A 61 -6.42 -9.48 -1.02
C GLU A 61 -5.95 -9.40 -2.49
N MET A 62 -6.11 -8.24 -3.14
CA MET A 62 -5.69 -8.05 -4.52
C MET A 62 -4.18 -8.26 -4.70
N LEU A 63 -3.38 -7.73 -3.77
CA LEU A 63 -1.92 -7.97 -3.75
C LEU A 63 -1.59 -9.45 -3.53
N ALA A 64 -2.33 -10.14 -2.65
CA ALA A 64 -2.15 -11.57 -2.41
C ALA A 64 -2.51 -12.44 -3.62
N ARG A 65 -3.44 -11.99 -4.47
CA ARG A 65 -3.75 -12.60 -5.78
C ARG A 65 -2.73 -12.24 -6.87
N GLY A 66 -1.68 -11.46 -6.55
CA GLY A 66 -0.59 -11.13 -7.46
C GLY A 66 -0.86 -9.92 -8.37
N HIS A 67 -1.95 -9.18 -8.15
CA HIS A 67 -2.20 -7.93 -8.85
C HIS A 67 -1.30 -6.81 -8.33
N GLU A 68 -1.13 -5.79 -9.16
CA GLU A 68 -0.43 -4.57 -8.79
C GLU A 68 -1.42 -3.47 -8.47
N LEU A 69 -1.14 -2.70 -7.42
CA LEU A 69 -1.94 -1.55 -7.01
C LEU A 69 -1.06 -0.31 -7.03
N THR A 70 -1.60 0.81 -7.48
CA THR A 70 -0.97 2.14 -7.33
C THR A 70 -2.02 3.25 -7.24
N THR A 71 -1.57 4.50 -7.12
CA THR A 71 -2.43 5.66 -6.89
C THR A 71 -3.06 6.22 -8.17
N HIS A 72 -4.34 6.60 -8.04
CA HIS A 72 -5.10 7.44 -8.97
C HIS A 72 -5.46 8.79 -8.32
N THR A 73 -4.53 9.36 -7.54
CA THR A 73 -4.72 10.53 -6.64
C THR A 73 -5.67 10.23 -5.47
N TYR A 74 -5.86 11.18 -4.56
CA TYR A 74 -6.69 10.91 -3.38
C TYR A 74 -8.19 11.11 -3.67
N HIS A 75 -8.55 12.27 -4.23
CA HIS A 75 -9.95 12.69 -4.45
C HIS A 75 -10.38 12.64 -5.93
N HIS A 76 -9.56 12.08 -6.83
CA HIS A 76 -9.88 12.00 -8.27
C HIS A 76 -10.10 13.39 -8.92
N ARG A 77 -9.25 14.37 -8.60
CA ARG A 77 -9.35 15.73 -9.14
C ARG A 77 -8.73 15.84 -10.53
N ARG A 78 -9.18 16.83 -11.31
CA ARG A 78 -8.47 17.30 -12.51
C ARG A 78 -7.18 17.99 -12.10
N MET A 79 -6.06 17.26 -12.18
CA MET A 79 -4.78 17.72 -11.63
C MET A 79 -4.17 18.89 -12.42
N ALA A 80 -4.61 19.11 -13.66
CA ALA A 80 -4.27 20.30 -14.45
C ALA A 80 -4.82 21.61 -13.87
N ASP A 81 -5.80 21.54 -12.97
CA ASP A 81 -6.55 22.70 -12.47
C ASP A 81 -6.25 23.02 -10.99
N VAL A 82 -5.36 22.27 -10.35
CA VAL A 82 -4.97 22.48 -8.95
C VAL A 82 -3.60 23.15 -8.83
N THR A 83 -3.36 23.81 -7.70
CA THR A 83 -2.05 24.44 -7.41
C THR A 83 -0.98 23.38 -7.11
N LYS A 84 0.32 23.74 -7.21
CA LYS A 84 1.45 22.85 -6.83
C LYS A 84 1.30 22.25 -5.43
N SER A 85 0.83 23.04 -4.46
CA SER A 85 0.61 22.57 -3.10
C SER A 85 -0.48 21.50 -3.01
N VAL A 86 -1.64 21.74 -3.64
CA VAL A 86 -2.76 20.79 -3.65
C VAL A 86 -2.38 19.53 -4.44
N PHE A 87 -1.60 19.67 -5.52
CA PHE A 87 -1.10 18.55 -6.30
C PHE A 87 -0.33 17.55 -5.44
N PHE A 88 0.66 18.03 -4.67
CA PHE A 88 1.45 17.17 -3.81
C PHE A 88 0.71 16.71 -2.56
N GLU A 89 -0.28 17.46 -2.09
CA GLU A 89 -1.19 17.01 -1.03
C GLU A 89 -2.01 15.80 -1.48
N GLU A 90 -2.60 15.84 -2.68
CA GLU A 90 -3.34 14.72 -3.27
C GLU A 90 -2.46 13.47 -3.41
N LEU A 91 -1.21 13.62 -3.85
CA LEU A 91 -0.27 12.51 -3.93
C LEU A 91 0.12 11.99 -2.56
N LYS A 92 0.53 12.86 -1.64
CA LYS A 92 0.93 12.47 -0.28
C LYS A 92 -0.21 11.71 0.41
N LEU A 93 -1.43 12.23 0.36
CA LEU A 93 -2.57 11.57 1.00
C LEU A 93 -2.85 10.19 0.39
N ALA A 94 -2.76 10.05 -0.94
CA ALA A 94 -2.98 8.78 -1.60
C ALA A 94 -1.86 7.76 -1.31
N GLU A 95 -0.61 8.21 -1.27
CA GLU A 95 0.55 7.40 -0.88
C GLU A 95 0.44 6.90 0.57
N LEU A 96 0.01 7.76 1.50
CA LEU A 96 -0.23 7.37 2.89
C LEU A 96 -1.38 6.36 3.00
N ALA A 97 -2.49 6.59 2.31
CA ALA A 97 -3.63 5.68 2.28
C ALA A 97 -3.24 4.31 1.71
N TYR A 98 -2.49 4.28 0.61
CA TYR A 98 -1.93 3.06 0.03
C TYR A 98 -1.07 2.30 1.04
N GLN A 99 -0.08 2.97 1.64
CA GLN A 99 0.89 2.32 2.50
C GLN A 99 0.23 1.79 3.77
N GLU A 100 -0.72 2.53 4.36
CA GLU A 100 -1.46 2.05 5.54
C GLU A 100 -2.42 0.90 5.19
N ALA A 101 -3.06 0.92 4.01
CA ALA A 101 -3.95 -0.14 3.58
C ALA A 101 -3.20 -1.45 3.28
N THR A 102 -2.04 -1.35 2.63
CA THR A 102 -1.30 -2.49 2.08
C THR A 102 -0.15 -2.96 2.97
N GLY A 103 0.41 -2.09 3.81
CA GLY A 103 1.64 -2.32 4.55
C GLY A 103 2.90 -2.39 3.67
N ARG A 104 2.83 -1.91 2.41
CA ARG A 104 3.93 -1.98 1.42
C ARG A 104 4.40 -0.59 1.00
N PRO A 105 5.66 -0.44 0.55
CA PRO A 105 6.13 0.76 -0.14
C PRO A 105 5.23 1.10 -1.34
N VAL A 106 5.04 2.39 -1.60
CA VAL A 106 4.23 2.86 -2.73
C VAL A 106 5.06 2.80 -4.01
N PRO A 107 4.57 2.18 -5.10
CA PRO A 107 5.21 2.32 -6.40
C PRO A 107 5.23 3.80 -6.86
N ALA A 108 6.38 4.29 -7.34
CA ALA A 108 6.54 5.66 -7.82
C ALA A 108 6.03 5.83 -9.26
N PHE A 109 4.81 5.37 -9.52
CA PHE A 109 4.11 5.63 -10.78
C PHE A 109 2.59 5.74 -10.57
N MET A 110 1.94 6.61 -11.34
CA MET A 110 0.50 6.92 -11.19
C MET A 110 -0.16 7.03 -12.56
N ARG A 111 -1.49 7.17 -12.53
CA ARG A 111 -2.27 7.65 -13.68
C ARG A 111 -3.09 8.86 -13.28
N PHE A 112 -3.12 9.88 -14.13
CA PHE A 112 -3.90 11.09 -13.87
C PHE A 112 -5.40 10.83 -14.08
N PRO A 113 -6.26 11.24 -13.14
CA PRO A 113 -7.70 11.31 -13.39
C PRO A 113 -7.98 12.14 -14.65
N TYR A 114 -8.84 11.60 -15.53
CA TYR A 114 -9.25 12.23 -16.78
C TYR A 114 -8.12 12.55 -17.77
N ALA A 115 -6.93 11.92 -17.62
CA ALA A 115 -5.70 12.34 -18.29
C ALA A 115 -5.43 13.85 -18.16
N SER A 116 -5.85 14.45 -17.04
CA SER A 116 -5.85 15.89 -16.84
C SER A 116 -4.56 16.34 -16.16
N TYR A 117 -3.57 16.72 -16.97
CA TYR A 117 -2.32 17.31 -16.52
C TYR A 117 -1.76 18.30 -17.56
N ARG A 118 -0.80 19.13 -17.13
CA ARG A 118 -0.01 20.06 -17.95
C ARG A 118 1.47 19.67 -17.88
N GLU A 119 2.30 20.24 -18.76
CA GLU A 119 3.76 20.01 -18.70
C GLU A 119 4.36 20.37 -17.34
N GLU A 120 3.86 21.43 -16.70
CA GLU A 120 4.28 21.83 -15.36
C GLU A 120 4.02 20.73 -14.30
N ASN A 121 2.91 19.99 -14.41
CA ASN A 121 2.65 18.86 -13.53
C ASN A 121 3.65 17.71 -13.78
N LEU A 122 4.05 17.49 -15.03
CA LEU A 122 5.07 16.51 -15.38
C LEU A 122 6.45 16.90 -14.83
N GLU A 123 6.80 18.19 -14.88
CA GLU A 123 8.03 18.71 -14.27
C GLU A 123 8.06 18.44 -12.75
N TRP A 124 6.95 18.67 -12.05
CA TRP A 124 6.84 18.38 -10.63
C TRP A 124 7.00 16.88 -10.30
N LEU A 125 6.45 16.00 -11.13
CA LEU A 125 6.63 14.55 -10.98
C LEU A 125 8.07 14.09 -11.28
N ARG A 126 8.76 14.74 -12.22
CA ARG A 126 10.20 14.50 -12.46
C ARG A 126 11.03 14.82 -11.22
N GLU A 127 10.75 15.92 -10.52
CA GLU A 127 11.39 16.28 -9.25
C GLU A 127 11.19 15.18 -8.18
N TRP A 128 10.09 14.42 -8.26
CA TRP A 128 9.73 13.35 -7.33
C TRP A 128 10.09 11.95 -7.81
N ASN A 129 10.80 11.82 -8.94
CA ASN A 129 11.13 10.55 -9.60
C ASN A 129 9.90 9.67 -9.85
N TYR A 130 8.80 10.29 -10.27
CA TYR A 130 7.53 9.63 -10.52
C TYR A 130 7.32 9.40 -12.02
N LEU A 131 6.78 8.22 -12.37
CA LEU A 131 6.33 7.92 -13.72
C LEU A 131 4.81 8.12 -13.86
N VAL A 132 4.38 8.48 -15.05
CA VAL A 132 2.97 8.59 -15.42
C VAL A 132 2.67 7.46 -16.39
N VAL A 133 1.71 6.62 -16.07
CA VAL A 133 1.28 5.52 -16.93
C VAL A 133 -0.04 5.90 -17.57
N GLU A 134 -0.01 6.01 -18.89
CA GLU A 134 -1.20 6.10 -19.73
C GLU A 134 -1.51 4.74 -20.34
N GLY A 135 -2.35 4.73 -21.36
CA GLY A 135 -2.67 3.56 -22.14
C GLY A 135 -3.70 3.90 -23.21
N GLU A 136 -4.03 2.92 -24.02
CA GLU A 136 -5.11 3.01 -24.98
C GLU A 136 -6.45 3.00 -24.24
N ASP A 137 -7.23 4.08 -24.37
CA ASP A 137 -8.58 4.15 -23.78
C ASP A 137 -9.52 3.16 -24.45
N THR A 138 -10.09 2.27 -23.65
CA THR A 138 -11.08 1.28 -24.10
C THR A 138 -12.47 1.87 -24.18
N VAL A 139 -12.71 3.05 -23.60
CA VAL A 139 -13.98 3.78 -23.55
C VAL A 139 -15.08 2.98 -22.85
N ASP A 140 -14.72 2.07 -21.94
CA ASP A 140 -15.67 1.28 -21.16
C ASP A 140 -16.46 2.11 -20.14
N TRP A 141 -15.95 3.29 -19.77
CA TRP A 141 -16.67 4.31 -19.03
C TRP A 141 -17.96 4.79 -19.71
N SER A 142 -18.16 4.51 -21.01
CA SER A 142 -19.43 4.79 -21.70
C SER A 142 -20.48 3.68 -21.55
N GLY A 143 -20.14 2.57 -20.88
CA GLY A 143 -21.01 1.41 -20.68
C GLY A 143 -21.36 0.58 -21.93
N PRO A 144 -20.45 0.39 -22.91
CA PRO A 144 -20.74 -0.40 -24.09
C PRO A 144 -20.88 -1.90 -23.75
N PRO A 145 -21.56 -2.69 -24.60
CA PRO A 145 -21.58 -4.14 -24.47
C PRO A 145 -20.17 -4.74 -24.56
N SER A 146 -19.93 -5.85 -23.86
CA SER A 146 -18.63 -6.53 -23.83
C SER A 146 -18.07 -6.88 -25.23
N ALA A 147 -18.93 -7.28 -26.18
CA ALA A 147 -18.52 -7.59 -27.55
C ALA A 147 -17.88 -6.37 -28.27
N GLU A 148 -18.43 -5.17 -28.06
CA GLU A 148 -17.91 -3.93 -28.67
C GLU A 148 -16.54 -3.57 -28.10
N LEU A 149 -16.35 -3.74 -26.77
CA LEU A 149 -15.04 -3.56 -26.14
C LEU A 149 -14.00 -4.51 -26.73
N VAL A 150 -14.38 -5.78 -26.90
CA VAL A 150 -13.50 -6.81 -27.47
C VAL A 150 -13.09 -6.45 -28.90
N GLU A 151 -14.05 -6.07 -29.75
CA GLU A 151 -13.80 -5.65 -31.13
C GLU A 151 -12.89 -4.42 -31.22
N ARG A 152 -13.02 -3.47 -30.29
CA ARG A 152 -12.18 -2.27 -30.22
C ARG A 152 -10.73 -2.58 -29.85
N VAL A 153 -10.53 -3.54 -28.93
CA VAL A 153 -9.22 -3.82 -28.33
C VAL A 153 -8.40 -4.81 -29.15
N ILE A 154 -9.00 -5.88 -29.71
CA ILE A 154 -8.28 -6.95 -30.42
C ILE A 154 -7.31 -6.44 -31.51
N PRO A 155 -7.69 -5.47 -32.37
CA PRO A 155 -6.79 -4.96 -33.42
C PRO A 155 -5.53 -4.29 -32.88
N LYS A 156 -5.60 -3.76 -31.65
CA LYS A 156 -4.55 -3.00 -30.98
C LYS A 156 -3.74 -3.87 -30.01
N LEU A 157 -4.17 -5.11 -29.79
CA LEU A 157 -3.56 -6.06 -28.86
C LEU A 157 -2.27 -6.63 -29.47
N VAL A 158 -1.15 -5.99 -29.13
CA VAL A 158 0.21 -6.27 -29.64
C VAL A 158 1.24 -6.15 -28.51
N ASN A 159 2.48 -6.59 -28.75
CA ASN A 159 3.58 -6.46 -27.80
C ASN A 159 3.71 -5.03 -27.25
N GLY A 160 3.77 -4.92 -25.93
CA GLY A 160 3.91 -3.67 -25.19
C GLY A 160 2.63 -2.84 -25.09
N SER A 161 1.47 -3.31 -25.57
CA SER A 161 0.22 -2.55 -25.43
C SER A 161 -0.20 -2.41 -23.96
N ILE A 162 -0.61 -1.22 -23.56
CA ILE A 162 -1.23 -0.93 -22.25
C ILE A 162 -2.67 -0.48 -22.53
N PHE A 163 -3.66 -1.14 -21.92
CA PHE A 163 -5.08 -0.79 -22.08
C PHE A 163 -5.65 -0.24 -20.78
N MET A 164 -6.37 0.88 -20.89
CA MET A 164 -7.06 1.54 -19.78
C MET A 164 -8.54 1.13 -19.80
N PHE A 165 -8.92 0.43 -18.74
CA PHE A 165 -10.29 0.09 -18.38
C PHE A 165 -10.65 0.77 -17.06
N HIS A 166 -11.91 0.66 -16.68
CA HIS A 166 -12.45 1.12 -15.42
C HIS A 166 -12.91 -0.09 -14.59
N ALA A 167 -12.77 0.01 -13.28
CA ALA A 167 -13.33 -0.92 -12.31
C ALA A 167 -14.43 -0.18 -11.53
N ASN A 168 -15.58 0.05 -12.15
CA ASN A 168 -16.70 0.76 -11.53
C ASN A 168 -18.06 0.21 -11.99
N GLU A 169 -19.16 0.75 -11.47
CA GLU A 169 -20.52 0.29 -11.77
C GLU A 169 -20.98 0.59 -13.21
N ILE A 170 -20.39 1.59 -13.87
CA ILE A 170 -20.69 1.92 -15.27
C ILE A 170 -20.05 0.87 -16.18
N ALA A 171 -18.81 0.48 -15.90
CA ALA A 171 -18.01 -0.51 -16.60
C ALA A 171 -18.41 -1.97 -16.27
N LYS A 172 -19.69 -2.24 -15.98
CA LYS A 172 -20.18 -3.57 -15.55
C LYS A 172 -19.92 -4.72 -16.54
N GLU A 173 -19.76 -4.41 -17.83
CA GLU A 173 -19.48 -5.38 -18.90
C GLU A 173 -17.98 -5.67 -19.07
N THR A 174 -17.12 -4.85 -18.45
CA THR A 174 -15.66 -4.96 -18.56
C THR A 174 -15.12 -6.31 -18.10
N PRO A 175 -15.58 -6.95 -17.00
CA PRO A 175 -15.11 -8.29 -16.62
C PRO A 175 -15.30 -9.33 -17.71
N GLN A 176 -16.46 -9.31 -18.38
CA GLN A 176 -16.77 -10.24 -19.47
C GLN A 176 -15.89 -9.97 -20.69
N ALA A 177 -15.64 -8.69 -21.01
CA ALA A 177 -14.72 -8.31 -22.08
C ALA A 177 -13.28 -8.74 -21.76
N VAL A 178 -12.79 -8.47 -20.54
CA VAL A 178 -11.46 -8.84 -20.05
C VAL A 178 -11.23 -10.34 -20.18
N LYS A 179 -12.19 -11.18 -19.77
CA LYS A 179 -12.08 -12.64 -19.92
C LYS A 179 -11.83 -13.05 -21.38
N SER A 180 -12.57 -12.47 -22.32
CA SER A 180 -12.36 -12.71 -23.76
C SER A 180 -11.00 -12.19 -24.23
N LEU A 181 -10.64 -10.98 -23.81
CA LEU A 181 -9.40 -10.32 -24.22
C LEU A 181 -8.15 -11.04 -23.72
N VAL A 182 -8.17 -11.61 -22.50
CA VAL A 182 -7.07 -12.44 -22.01
C VAL A 182 -6.90 -13.69 -22.88
N TYR A 183 -8.00 -14.36 -23.23
CA TYR A 183 -7.95 -15.50 -24.17
C TYR A 183 -7.34 -15.10 -25.52
N HIS A 184 -7.76 -13.96 -26.08
CA HIS A 184 -7.21 -13.45 -27.35
C HIS A 184 -5.73 -13.02 -27.23
N ALA A 185 -5.31 -12.47 -26.09
CA ALA A 185 -3.92 -12.14 -25.82
C ALA A 185 -3.07 -13.42 -25.85
N HIS A 186 -3.50 -14.46 -25.14
CA HIS A 186 -2.80 -15.74 -25.07
C HIS A 186 -2.75 -16.43 -26.45
N ALA A 187 -3.84 -16.38 -27.23
CA ALA A 187 -3.86 -16.89 -28.59
C ALA A 187 -2.88 -16.17 -29.53
N LYS A 188 -2.55 -14.90 -29.24
CA LYS A 188 -1.51 -14.12 -29.92
C LYS A 188 -0.10 -14.33 -29.33
N GLY A 189 0.04 -15.18 -28.32
CA GLY A 189 1.30 -15.43 -27.61
C GLY A 189 1.71 -14.31 -26.64
N LEU A 190 0.77 -13.44 -26.24
CA LEU A 190 1.02 -12.36 -25.28
C LEU A 190 0.69 -12.81 -23.86
N ALA A 191 1.55 -12.52 -22.89
CA ALA A 191 1.21 -12.62 -21.48
C ALA A 191 0.61 -11.31 -20.97
N VAL A 192 -0.48 -11.40 -20.21
CA VAL A 192 -1.11 -10.24 -19.56
C VAL A 192 -0.50 -10.05 -18.17
N VAL A 193 0.33 -9.01 -18.04
CA VAL A 193 1.17 -8.77 -16.86
C VAL A 193 0.94 -7.40 -16.23
N PRO A 194 1.32 -7.20 -14.95
CA PRO A 194 1.32 -5.88 -14.34
C PRO A 194 2.25 -4.90 -15.07
N VAL A 195 1.96 -3.61 -14.94
CA VAL A 195 2.72 -2.52 -15.55
C VAL A 195 4.19 -2.54 -15.11
N SER A 196 4.50 -2.80 -13.84
CA SER A 196 5.92 -2.92 -13.42
C SER A 196 6.67 -4.00 -14.18
N GLU A 197 6.07 -5.17 -14.44
CA GLU A 197 6.70 -6.24 -15.21
C GLU A 197 6.91 -5.84 -16.69
N LEU A 198 5.94 -5.14 -17.27
CA LEU A 198 6.03 -4.58 -18.62
C LEU A 198 7.11 -3.49 -18.71
N LEU A 199 7.22 -2.60 -17.73
CA LEU A 199 8.30 -1.61 -17.60
C LEU A 199 9.66 -2.28 -17.41
N HIS A 200 9.70 -3.35 -16.62
CA HIS A 200 10.94 -4.04 -16.32
C HIS A 200 11.58 -4.65 -17.56
N ALA A 201 10.75 -5.15 -18.46
CA ALA A 201 11.13 -5.67 -19.77
C ALA A 201 11.65 -4.57 -20.73
N ASP A 202 11.36 -3.30 -20.44
CA ASP A 202 11.87 -2.12 -21.15
C ASP A 202 13.09 -1.48 -20.45
N GLY A 203 13.62 -2.13 -19.42
CA GLY A 203 14.75 -1.62 -18.63
C GLY A 203 14.39 -0.47 -17.69
N ILE A 204 13.11 -0.15 -17.55
CA ILE A 204 12.61 0.88 -16.63
C ILE A 204 12.34 0.22 -15.27
N ARG A 205 12.73 0.87 -14.18
CA ARG A 205 12.41 0.49 -12.80
C ARG A 205 11.74 1.67 -12.14
N ALA A 206 10.46 1.54 -11.79
CA ALA A 206 9.81 2.53 -10.95
C ALA A 206 10.46 2.49 -9.56
N GLY A 207 10.66 3.67 -8.96
CA GLY A 207 11.10 3.75 -7.57
C GLY A 207 10.02 3.23 -6.62
N GLU A 208 10.42 3.00 -5.37
CA GLU A 208 9.49 2.75 -4.26
C GLU A 208 9.58 3.90 -3.27
N ARG A 209 8.45 4.29 -2.68
CA ARG A 209 8.34 5.40 -1.75
C ARG A 209 7.83 4.87 -0.41
N ILE A 210 8.57 5.17 0.65
CA ILE A 210 8.21 4.76 2.01
C ILE A 210 8.00 6.02 2.83
N TRP A 211 6.79 6.21 3.33
CA TRP A 211 6.50 7.24 4.31
C TRP A 211 6.70 6.71 5.73
N GLN A 212 7.05 7.60 6.64
CA GLN A 212 7.09 7.31 8.05
C GLN A 212 6.59 8.52 8.84
N VAL A 213 5.93 8.25 9.96
CA VAL A 213 5.80 9.25 11.01
C VAL A 213 7.07 9.23 11.85
N ARG A 214 7.60 10.40 12.19
CA ARG A 214 8.65 10.55 13.20
C ARG A 214 8.21 11.53 14.28
N PHE A 215 8.58 11.26 15.53
CA PHE A 215 8.24 12.13 16.65
C PHE A 215 9.30 12.12 17.75
N LYS A 216 9.38 13.21 18.51
CA LYS A 216 10.33 13.37 19.60
C LYS A 216 9.90 12.57 20.84
N PRO A 217 10.85 11.95 21.57
CA PRO A 217 10.56 11.21 22.81
C PRO A 217 10.43 12.16 24.00
N THR A 218 9.55 13.16 23.90
CA THR A 218 9.31 14.17 24.94
C THR A 218 8.01 13.87 25.67
N PHE A 219 8.03 12.92 26.61
CA PHE A 219 6.84 12.59 27.41
C PHE A 219 6.91 13.20 28.81
N GLN A 220 5.85 13.93 29.18
CA GLN A 220 5.63 14.42 30.54
C GLN A 220 4.39 13.72 31.10
N GLY A 221 4.59 12.69 31.92
CA GLY A 221 3.50 11.94 32.55
C GLY A 221 3.96 10.69 33.26
N SER A 222 3.03 10.02 33.94
CA SER A 222 3.27 8.72 34.58
C SER A 222 3.20 7.59 33.56
N PHE A 223 4.27 6.81 33.45
CA PHE A 223 4.32 5.61 32.63
C PHE A 223 4.31 4.35 33.50
N HIS A 224 3.35 3.45 33.24
CA HIS A 224 3.16 2.19 33.95
C HIS A 224 4.08 1.09 33.40
N SER A 225 5.39 1.24 33.64
CA SER A 225 6.42 0.31 33.14
C SER A 225 6.18 -1.15 33.56
N GLU A 226 5.53 -1.38 34.71
CA GLU A 226 5.21 -2.71 35.25
C GLU A 226 4.25 -3.53 34.37
N GLN A 227 3.48 -2.86 33.50
CA GLN A 227 2.56 -3.51 32.58
C GLN A 227 3.26 -4.02 31.30
N TRP A 228 4.48 -3.56 31.04
CA TRP A 228 5.26 -3.90 29.85
C TRP A 228 6.38 -4.86 30.20
N LYS A 229 6.38 -6.04 29.56
CA LYS A 229 7.39 -7.07 29.80
C LYS A 229 8.02 -7.49 28.49
N ARG A 230 9.35 -7.71 28.53
CA ARG A 230 10.06 -8.34 27.42
C ARG A 230 9.52 -9.76 27.25
N VAL A 231 9.13 -10.11 26.03
CA VAL A 231 8.88 -11.51 25.68
C VAL A 231 10.25 -12.16 25.54
N ALA A 232 10.51 -13.25 26.26
CA ALA A 232 11.83 -13.86 26.34
C ALA A 232 11.82 -15.38 26.12
N GLY A 233 10.64 -16.01 26.10
CA GLY A 233 10.49 -17.45 25.91
C GLY A 233 9.65 -17.84 24.69
N GLU A 234 9.92 -19.02 24.13
CA GLU A 234 9.14 -19.57 23.01
C GLU A 234 7.66 -19.74 23.38
N ASP A 235 7.34 -20.14 24.61
CA ASP A 235 5.96 -20.34 25.05
C ASP A 235 5.22 -19.01 25.20
N GLU A 236 5.88 -17.97 25.69
CA GLU A 236 5.32 -16.61 25.73
C GLU A 236 5.06 -16.09 24.31
N LEU A 237 5.99 -16.35 23.38
CA LEU A 237 5.83 -15.99 21.98
C LEU A 237 4.67 -16.74 21.31
N ARG A 238 4.50 -18.04 21.59
CA ARG A 238 3.36 -18.84 21.11
C ARG A 238 2.03 -18.32 21.63
N ASN A 239 1.97 -17.95 22.91
CA ASN A 239 0.78 -17.39 23.54
C ASN A 239 0.46 -16.00 22.94
N LEU A 240 1.46 -15.14 22.80
CA LEU A 240 1.27 -13.85 22.16
C LEU A 240 0.83 -13.99 20.70
N ALA A 241 1.40 -14.94 19.95
CA ALA A 241 0.98 -15.20 18.57
C ALA A 241 -0.48 -15.65 18.49
N ALA A 242 -0.93 -16.47 19.45
CA ALA A 242 -2.32 -16.90 19.53
C ALA A 242 -3.25 -15.74 19.86
N ASP A 243 -2.88 -14.93 20.87
CA ASP A 243 -3.67 -13.77 21.27
C ASP A 243 -3.75 -12.73 20.14
N SER A 244 -2.62 -12.41 19.51
CA SER A 244 -2.48 -11.28 18.58
C SER A 244 -2.96 -11.51 17.16
N LEU A 245 -3.22 -12.77 16.77
CA LEU A 245 -3.65 -13.08 15.40
C LEU A 245 -4.97 -12.38 15.02
N GLU A 246 -5.83 -12.13 16.01
CA GLU A 246 -7.15 -11.53 15.81
C GLU A 246 -7.19 -10.01 16.06
N TRP A 247 -6.06 -9.40 16.44
CA TRP A 247 -5.98 -7.98 16.83
C TRP A 247 -5.99 -6.99 15.66
N GLY A 248 -6.30 -7.47 14.45
CA GLY A 248 -6.43 -6.61 13.27
C GLY A 248 -5.12 -6.00 12.77
N ASN A 249 -3.96 -6.59 13.11
CA ASN A 249 -2.67 -6.14 12.56
C ASN A 249 -2.67 -6.29 11.01
N PRO A 250 -2.46 -5.22 10.23
CA PRO A 250 -2.42 -5.30 8.76
C PRO A 250 -1.37 -6.27 8.22
N LYS A 251 -0.31 -6.55 8.98
CA LYS A 251 0.76 -7.51 8.65
C LYS A 251 0.40 -8.96 9.02
N ALA A 252 -0.68 -9.19 9.78
CA ALA A 252 -1.08 -10.54 10.17
C ALA A 252 -1.57 -11.34 8.95
N PRO A 253 -1.10 -12.58 8.76
CA PRO A 253 -1.54 -13.44 7.67
C PRO A 253 -3.00 -13.87 7.88
N THR A 254 -3.69 -14.12 6.77
CA THR A 254 -5.06 -14.63 6.75
C THR A 254 -5.13 -16.03 6.12
N GLY A 255 -6.25 -16.72 6.34
CA GLY A 255 -6.54 -18.02 5.73
C GLY A 255 -5.86 -19.21 6.41
N SER A 256 -5.80 -20.34 5.70
CA SER A 256 -5.22 -21.59 6.23
C SER A 256 -3.74 -21.43 6.58
N GLY A 257 -3.36 -21.89 7.77
CA GLY A 257 -2.00 -21.77 8.30
C GLY A 257 -1.61 -20.37 8.78
N ALA A 258 -2.58 -19.43 8.93
CA ALA A 258 -2.33 -18.08 9.42
C ALA A 258 -1.54 -18.07 10.74
N TYR A 259 -1.96 -18.85 11.73
CA TYR A 259 -1.25 -18.95 13.01
C TYR A 259 0.23 -19.35 12.84
N SER A 260 0.52 -20.41 12.07
CA SER A 260 1.89 -20.89 11.87
C SER A 260 2.76 -19.85 11.15
N LYS A 261 2.21 -19.17 10.14
CA LYS A 261 2.89 -18.06 9.45
C LYS A 261 3.14 -16.89 10.39
N TRP A 262 2.15 -16.54 11.22
CA TRP A 262 2.25 -15.44 12.17
C TRP A 262 3.30 -15.71 13.24
N LEU A 263 3.28 -16.91 13.84
CA LEU A 263 4.29 -17.36 14.79
C LEU A 263 5.69 -17.32 14.16
N GLN A 264 5.84 -17.74 12.92
CA GLN A 264 7.12 -17.66 12.20
C GLN A 264 7.59 -16.20 12.02
N MET A 265 6.69 -15.28 11.68
CA MET A 265 7.00 -13.86 11.55
C MET A 265 7.48 -13.26 12.88
N LEU A 266 6.73 -13.48 13.96
CA LEU A 266 7.10 -13.00 15.30
C LEU A 266 8.39 -13.66 15.82
N SER A 267 8.63 -14.94 15.49
CA SER A 267 9.88 -15.64 15.85
C SER A 267 11.10 -15.04 15.18
N LYS A 268 10.98 -14.60 13.93
CA LYS A 268 12.09 -13.91 13.24
C LYS A 268 12.38 -12.55 13.86
N ALA A 269 11.35 -11.78 14.20
CA ALA A 269 11.48 -10.51 14.92
C ALA A 269 12.19 -10.69 16.29
N PHE A 270 11.84 -11.77 16.99
CA PHE A 270 12.40 -12.15 18.28
C PHE A 270 13.91 -12.49 18.24
N GLN A 271 14.45 -12.95 17.11
CA GLN A 271 15.83 -13.44 16.99
C GLN A 271 16.89 -12.35 16.69
N SER A 272 16.52 -11.08 16.68
CA SER A 272 17.44 -9.99 16.29
C SER A 272 18.44 -9.58 17.40
N ASP A 273 19.70 -9.37 16.99
CA ASP A 273 20.87 -9.05 17.84
C ASP A 273 20.70 -7.78 18.69
N GLY A 274 20.28 -7.92 19.96
CA GLY A 274 20.47 -6.98 21.09
C GLY A 274 19.88 -5.55 20.99
N GLN A 275 19.61 -5.08 19.77
CA GLN A 275 19.09 -3.78 19.38
C GLN A 275 17.59 -3.82 19.16
N THR A 276 16.97 -5.00 19.14
CA THR A 276 15.53 -5.15 19.14
C THR A 276 14.95 -5.23 20.54
N ARG A 277 13.73 -4.72 20.63
CA ARG A 277 12.86 -4.77 21.79
C ARG A 277 11.59 -5.43 21.33
N PHE A 278 11.28 -6.56 21.95
CA PHE A 278 10.03 -7.27 21.72
C PHE A 278 9.33 -7.38 23.07
N VAL A 279 8.34 -6.51 23.26
CA VAL A 279 7.65 -6.35 24.53
C VAL A 279 6.16 -6.59 24.35
N ALA A 280 5.53 -7.14 25.38
CA ALA A 280 4.08 -7.28 25.45
C ALA A 280 3.55 -6.54 26.67
N ARG A 281 2.42 -5.87 26.48
CA ARG A 281 1.62 -5.30 27.55
C ARG A 281 0.60 -6.32 28.02
N SER A 282 0.59 -6.61 29.32
CA SER A 282 -0.32 -7.60 29.90
C SER A 282 -1.06 -7.07 31.12
N PHE A 283 -2.32 -7.47 31.28
CA PHE A 283 -3.12 -7.21 32.47
C PHE A 283 -3.93 -8.46 32.81
N ALA A 284 -3.93 -8.82 34.10
CA ALA A 284 -4.64 -10.00 34.62
C ALA A 284 -4.35 -11.32 33.85
N GLY A 285 -3.11 -11.51 33.38
CA GLY A 285 -2.68 -12.72 32.67
C GLY A 285 -3.06 -12.79 31.19
N GLN A 286 -3.62 -11.73 30.61
CA GLN A 286 -3.89 -11.62 29.17
C GLN A 286 -3.02 -10.55 28.53
N HIS A 287 -2.58 -10.77 27.28
CA HIS A 287 -1.93 -9.74 26.49
C HIS A 287 -2.95 -8.77 25.88
N TRP A 288 -2.57 -7.51 25.81
CA TRP A 288 -3.41 -6.41 25.29
C TRP A 288 -2.74 -5.61 24.19
N ALA A 289 -1.41 -5.60 24.16
CA ALA A 289 -0.64 -5.01 23.09
C ALA A 289 0.72 -5.70 23.02
N TYR A 290 1.37 -5.57 21.88
CA TYR A 290 2.80 -5.85 21.77
C TYR A 290 3.46 -4.82 20.89
N VAL A 291 4.77 -4.63 21.11
CA VAL A 291 5.60 -3.78 20.28
C VAL A 291 6.89 -4.51 19.95
N HIS A 292 7.18 -4.55 18.66
CA HIS A 292 8.47 -4.90 18.11
C HIS A 292 9.15 -3.62 17.63
N ALA A 293 10.29 -3.29 18.22
CA ALA A 293 11.06 -2.10 17.87
C ALA A 293 12.54 -2.44 17.68
N SER A 294 13.24 -1.62 16.91
CA SER A 294 14.70 -1.67 16.77
C SER A 294 15.33 -0.29 17.01
N VAL A 295 16.59 -0.26 17.44
CA VAL A 295 17.34 0.98 17.62
C VAL A 295 18.41 1.12 16.55
N ARG A 296 18.37 2.20 15.78
CA ARG A 296 19.33 2.48 14.70
C ARG A 296 19.65 3.96 14.66
N GLY A 297 20.94 4.31 14.72
CA GLY A 297 21.39 5.70 14.54
C GLY A 297 20.70 6.72 15.46
N GLY A 298 20.48 6.37 16.74
CA GLY A 298 19.77 7.24 17.69
C GLY A 298 18.26 7.34 17.44
N THR A 299 17.66 6.43 16.67
CA THR A 299 16.22 6.36 16.42
C THR A 299 15.66 5.03 16.93
N LEU A 300 14.55 5.08 17.66
CA LEU A 300 13.74 3.91 18.00
C LEU A 300 12.68 3.69 16.90
N ALA A 301 12.88 2.72 16.03
CA ALA A 301 11.93 2.38 14.98
C ALA A 301 10.91 1.35 15.51
N LEU A 302 9.62 1.69 15.45
CA LEU A 302 8.52 0.76 15.69
C LEU A 302 8.33 -0.09 14.42
N GLU A 303 8.95 -1.26 14.41
CA GLU A 303 8.97 -2.17 13.26
C GLU A 303 7.57 -2.75 13.02
N ASP A 304 6.89 -3.17 14.07
CA ASP A 304 5.48 -3.52 14.07
C ASP A 304 4.89 -3.51 15.49
N PHE A 305 3.58 -3.34 15.58
CA PHE A 305 2.85 -3.40 16.84
C PHE A 305 1.39 -3.75 16.59
N ALA A 306 0.71 -4.26 17.61
CA ALA A 306 -0.73 -4.48 17.56
C ALA A 306 -1.36 -4.30 18.94
N THR A 307 -2.65 -4.01 18.95
CA THR A 307 -3.45 -3.85 20.17
C THR A 307 -4.72 -4.68 20.06
N LYS A 308 -5.11 -5.34 21.15
CA LYS A 308 -6.34 -6.15 21.23
C LYS A 308 -7.60 -5.37 20.88
N GLU A 309 -7.62 -4.09 21.25
CA GLU A 309 -8.73 -3.20 20.96
C GLU A 309 -8.23 -2.02 20.11
N ALA A 310 -9.09 -1.56 19.19
CA ALA A 310 -8.80 -0.41 18.33
C ALA A 310 -8.94 0.94 19.06
N HIS A 311 -9.12 0.97 20.38
CA HIS A 311 -9.34 2.20 21.15
C HIS A 311 -8.10 3.11 21.19
N ALA A 312 -8.34 4.41 21.36
CA ALA A 312 -7.29 5.43 21.46
C ALA A 312 -6.28 5.11 22.57
N ASP A 313 -6.76 4.63 23.72
CA ASP A 313 -5.96 4.37 24.92
C ASP A 313 -4.87 3.31 24.71
N ALA A 314 -5.11 2.34 23.82
CA ALA A 314 -4.14 1.29 23.53
C ALA A 314 -2.95 1.81 22.72
N LEU A 315 -3.21 2.67 21.71
CA LEU A 315 -2.15 3.34 20.96
C LEU A 315 -1.38 4.33 21.85
N VAL A 316 -2.08 5.08 22.71
CA VAL A 316 -1.44 5.97 23.69
C VAL A 316 -0.45 5.18 24.55
N SER A 317 -0.82 3.99 25.01
CA SER A 317 0.08 3.14 25.81
C SER A 317 1.35 2.75 25.04
N ILE A 318 1.23 2.44 23.74
CA ILE A 318 2.37 2.13 22.86
C ILE A 318 3.28 3.36 22.71
N LEU A 319 2.70 4.54 22.45
CA LEU A 319 3.47 5.77 22.27
C LEU A 319 4.19 6.19 23.56
N GLN A 320 3.55 6.00 24.72
CA GLN A 320 4.17 6.24 26.03
C GLN A 320 5.33 5.27 26.29
N TRP A 321 5.14 3.98 25.98
CA TRP A 321 6.23 3.00 26.06
C TRP A 321 7.39 3.40 25.14
N ALA A 322 7.09 3.77 23.89
CA ALA A 322 8.11 4.15 22.92
C ALA A 322 8.87 5.42 23.36
N ALA A 323 8.18 6.44 23.88
CA ALA A 323 8.79 7.64 24.43
C ALA A 323 9.73 7.31 25.60
N HIS A 324 9.25 6.53 26.57
CA HIS A 324 10.06 6.13 27.72
C HIS A 324 11.31 5.33 27.31
N GLU A 325 11.14 4.33 26.45
CA GLU A 325 12.24 3.48 25.98
C GLU A 325 13.25 4.29 25.14
N ALA A 326 12.77 5.14 24.23
CA ALA A 326 13.63 6.01 23.44
C ALA A 326 14.43 6.98 24.32
N SER A 327 13.81 7.61 25.32
CA SER A 327 14.52 8.48 26.26
C SER A 327 15.58 7.71 27.06
N ALA A 328 15.25 6.51 27.56
CA ALA A 328 16.19 5.68 28.30
C ALA A 328 17.40 5.24 27.46
N LEU A 329 17.21 5.08 26.15
CA LEU A 329 18.25 4.70 25.20
C LEU A 329 18.98 5.89 24.57
N GLY A 330 18.59 7.12 24.92
CA GLY A 330 19.18 8.33 24.35
C GLY A 330 18.85 8.54 22.87
N CYS A 331 17.74 7.97 22.39
CA CYS A 331 17.26 8.19 21.04
C CYS A 331 16.72 9.62 20.88
N GLU A 332 16.96 10.23 19.73
CA GLU A 332 16.44 11.56 19.37
C GLU A 332 15.06 11.49 18.72
N TRP A 333 14.74 10.36 18.10
CA TRP A 333 13.52 10.16 17.32
C TRP A 333 12.91 8.79 17.58
N ILE A 334 11.59 8.73 17.43
CA ILE A 334 10.82 7.50 17.28
C ILE A 334 10.19 7.51 15.90
N THR A 335 10.22 6.39 15.19
CA THR A 335 9.65 6.27 13.84
C THR A 335 8.67 5.12 13.71
N SER A 336 7.69 5.25 12.80
CA SER A 336 6.80 4.15 12.41
C SER A 336 6.38 4.29 10.95
N THR A 337 6.32 3.18 10.22
CA THR A 337 5.71 3.12 8.87
C THR A 337 4.27 2.61 8.91
N GLN A 338 3.80 2.17 10.08
CA GLN A 338 2.44 1.71 10.37
C GLN A 338 1.64 2.83 11.05
N ASP A 339 0.34 2.91 10.75
CA ASP A 339 -0.63 3.83 11.37
C ASP A 339 -0.17 5.30 11.40
N MET A 340 0.57 5.75 10.39
CA MET A 340 1.28 7.03 10.37
C MET A 340 0.35 8.22 10.65
N ARG A 341 -0.79 8.31 9.94
CA ARG A 341 -1.78 9.38 10.11
C ARG A 341 -2.40 9.36 11.50
N ARG A 342 -2.67 8.16 12.03
CA ARG A 342 -3.24 7.98 13.37
C ARG A 342 -2.25 8.33 14.48
N ILE A 343 -1.00 7.90 14.35
CA ILE A 343 0.09 8.24 15.28
C ILE A 343 0.34 9.75 15.24
N HIS A 344 0.44 10.36 14.06
CA HIS A 344 0.66 11.80 13.93
C HIS A 344 -0.42 12.61 14.67
N LYS A 345 -1.69 12.28 14.44
CA LYS A 345 -2.82 12.91 15.15
C LYS A 345 -2.75 12.69 16.66
N MET A 346 -2.35 11.49 17.10
CA MET A 346 -2.21 11.18 18.52
C MET A 346 -1.04 11.94 19.16
N CYS A 347 0.07 12.10 18.44
CA CYS A 347 1.21 12.91 18.85
C CYS A 347 0.80 14.37 19.09
N GLU A 348 0.02 14.97 18.18
CA GLU A 348 -0.52 16.32 18.35
C GLU A 348 -1.37 16.43 19.63
N GLN A 349 -2.20 15.43 19.92
CA GLN A 349 -3.04 15.39 21.12
C GLN A 349 -2.24 15.22 22.42
N LEU A 350 -1.13 14.49 22.36
CA LEU A 350 -0.23 14.23 23.50
C LEU A 350 0.86 15.31 23.67
N GLY A 351 0.95 16.28 22.74
CA GLY A 351 1.96 17.33 22.76
C GLY A 351 3.35 16.88 22.32
N PHE A 352 3.46 15.77 21.58
CA PHE A 352 4.72 15.38 20.94
C PHE A 352 4.95 16.21 19.67
N GLU A 353 6.18 16.67 19.46
CA GLU A 353 6.60 17.19 18.16
C GLU A 353 6.69 16.02 17.17
N ALA A 354 5.86 16.05 16.13
CA ALA A 354 5.72 14.96 15.16
C ALA A 354 5.54 15.47 13.73
N GLU A 355 5.98 14.68 12.77
CA GLU A 355 5.80 14.95 11.35
C GLU A 355 5.75 13.65 10.54
N ILE A 356 5.10 13.70 9.37
CA ILE A 356 5.08 12.62 8.38
C ILE A 356 6.02 13.00 7.23
N VAL A 357 7.08 12.22 7.07
CA VAL A 357 8.18 12.45 6.14
C VAL A 357 8.38 11.24 5.23
N LEU A 358 8.92 11.48 4.04
CA LEU A 358 9.43 10.41 3.19
C LEU A 358 10.73 9.89 3.79
N GLN A 359 10.89 8.58 3.87
CA GLN A 359 12.15 7.97 4.26
C GLN A 359 13.19 8.25 3.18
N GLU A 360 14.33 8.84 3.55
CA GLU A 360 15.46 9.00 2.66
C GLU A 360 16.06 7.62 2.35
N GLY A 361 16.26 7.33 1.07
CA GLY A 361 16.75 6.04 0.56
C GLY A 361 18.25 5.87 0.67
#